data_AF-A0A495A8A1-F1
#
_entry.id   AF-A0A495A8A1-F1
#
_cell.length_a   1.000
_cell.length_b   1.000
_cell.length_c   1.000
_cell.angle_alpha   90.00
_cell.angle_beta   90.00
_cell.angle_gamma   90.00
#
_symmetry.space_group_name_H-M   'P 1'
#
loop_
_entity.id
_entity.type
_entity.pdbx_description
1 polymer ?
#
loop_
_entity_poly.entity_id
_entity_poly.type
_entity_poly.pdbx_seq_one_letter_code
_entity_poly.pdbx_strand_id
1 'polypeptide(L)'
;MRTEDKIAALTVLSKRVAEELKTAKAAWEMDARPKQRDTGMIGDRVLGTVGLTAGRETIKVTDKAALLEWAKANRPDLLSYDPHVAEDDVKRLIREVETTGDLPEGMDLVTGSPFASVRLEKDAARVIEDAVAAGAISWSDVLAVEA
;
A
#
# COMPACT_ATOMS: atom_id res chain seq x y z
N MET A 1 -10.19 26.32 10.87
CA MET A 1 -9.09 25.43 11.29
C MET A 1 -8.25 25.16 10.06
N ARG A 2 -6.95 25.45 10.07
CA ARG A 2 -6.09 25.20 8.91
C ARG A 2 -5.93 23.69 8.72
N THR A 3 -5.53 23.26 7.53
CA THR A 3 -5.41 21.83 7.20
C THR A 3 -4.34 21.14 8.06
N GLU A 4 -3.25 21.84 8.36
CA GLU A 4 -2.16 21.37 9.22
C GLU A 4 -2.63 21.18 10.66
N ASP A 5 -3.46 22.11 11.17
CA ASP A 5 -4.07 22.00 12.49
C ASP A 5 -5.00 20.77 12.55
N LYS A 6 -5.74 20.50 11.46
CA LYS A 6 -6.60 19.32 11.32
C LYS A 6 -5.78 18.02 11.27
N ILE A 7 -4.70 17.98 10.49
CA ILE A 7 -3.81 16.82 10.37
C ILE A 7 -3.14 16.51 11.72
N ALA A 8 -2.63 17.54 12.41
CA ALA A 8 -2.02 17.39 13.72
C ALA A 8 -3.04 16.85 14.75
N ALA A 9 -4.24 17.42 14.79
CA ALA A 9 -5.30 16.98 15.71
C ALA A 9 -5.73 15.53 15.45
N LEU A 10 -5.99 15.16 14.19
CA LEU A 10 -6.37 13.78 13.82
C LEU A 10 -5.27 12.77 14.13
N THR A 11 -4.00 13.15 13.94
CA THR A 11 -2.85 12.29 14.25
C THR A 11 -2.77 11.99 15.75
N VAL A 12 -2.95 13.00 16.61
CA VAL A 12 -2.96 12.83 18.06
C VAL A 12 -4.13 11.96 18.51
N LEU A 13 -5.33 12.22 17.99
CA LEU A 13 -6.53 11.45 18.32
C LEU A 13 -6.39 9.99 17.89
N SER A 14 -5.89 9.72 16.69
CA SER A 14 -5.65 8.37 16.20
C SER A 14 -4.70 7.57 17.11
N LYS A 15 -3.58 8.20 17.51
CA LYS A 15 -2.65 7.59 18.48
C LYS A 15 -3.32 7.29 19.81
N ARG A 16 -4.10 8.25 20.34
CA ARG A 16 -4.78 8.04 21.63
C ARG A 16 -5.82 6.92 21.54
N VAL A 17 -6.61 6.89 20.47
CA VAL A 17 -7.60 5.82 20.23
C VAL A 17 -6.91 4.46 20.13
N ALA A 18 -5.75 4.37 19.46
CA ALA A 18 -5.00 3.11 19.37
C ALA A 18 -4.55 2.60 20.75
N GLU A 19 -4.02 3.47 21.61
CA GLU A 19 -3.59 3.11 22.96
C GLU A 19 -4.75 2.75 23.88
N GLU A 20 -5.85 3.50 23.83
CA GLU A 20 -7.07 3.19 24.59
C GLU A 20 -7.70 1.88 24.11
N LEU A 21 -7.77 1.64 22.80
CA LEU A 21 -8.28 0.39 22.24
C LEU A 21 -7.43 -0.80 22.69
N LYS A 22 -6.10 -0.65 22.69
CA LYS A 22 -5.19 -1.69 23.18
C LYS A 22 -5.45 -2.00 24.66
N THR A 23 -5.59 -0.95 25.48
CA THR A 23 -5.86 -1.09 26.91
C THR A 23 -7.21 -1.73 27.18
N ALA A 24 -8.27 -1.28 26.49
CA ALA A 24 -9.62 -1.81 26.60
C ALA A 24 -9.70 -3.28 26.15
N LYS A 25 -9.00 -3.65 25.07
CA LYS A 25 -8.91 -5.05 24.62
C LYS A 25 -8.22 -5.91 25.67
N ALA A 26 -7.06 -5.47 26.17
CA ALA A 26 -6.32 -6.23 27.18
C ALA A 26 -7.16 -6.44 28.45
N ALA A 27 -7.85 -5.39 28.93
CA ALA A 27 -8.74 -5.50 30.08
C ALA A 27 -9.91 -6.46 29.82
N TRP A 28 -10.55 -6.40 28.65
CA TRP A 28 -11.61 -7.33 28.27
C TRP A 28 -11.11 -8.77 28.14
N GLU A 29 -9.92 -8.97 27.58
CA GLU A 29 -9.29 -10.29 27.41
C GLU A 29 -8.93 -10.96 28.75
N MET A 30 -8.65 -10.19 29.81
CA MET A 30 -8.34 -10.76 31.14
C MET A 30 -9.48 -11.57 31.74
N ASP A 31 -10.73 -11.17 31.46
CA ASP A 31 -11.94 -11.83 31.98
C ASP A 31 -12.64 -12.69 30.91
N ALA A 32 -12.18 -12.66 29.67
CA ALA A 32 -12.80 -13.35 28.54
C ALA A 32 -12.48 -14.85 28.53
N ARG A 33 -13.49 -15.66 28.22
CA ARG A 33 -13.38 -17.11 28.01
C ARG A 33 -13.12 -17.43 26.54
N PRO A 34 -12.44 -18.54 26.22
CA PRO A 34 -12.31 -18.99 24.83
C PRO A 34 -13.68 -19.11 24.15
N LYS A 35 -13.80 -18.56 22.94
CA LYS A 35 -15.05 -18.47 22.15
C LYS A 35 -16.13 -17.54 22.72
N GLN A 36 -15.83 -16.73 23.73
CA GLN A 36 -16.75 -15.71 24.23
C GLN A 36 -17.05 -14.67 23.16
N ARG A 37 -18.30 -14.18 23.13
CA ARG A 37 -18.78 -13.10 22.26
C ARG A 37 -19.66 -12.16 23.07
N ASP A 38 -19.26 -10.90 23.17
CA ASP A 38 -20.00 -9.86 23.88
C ASP A 38 -20.45 -8.77 22.90
N THR A 39 -21.69 -8.32 23.04
CA THR A 39 -22.26 -7.27 22.19
C THR A 39 -21.91 -5.90 22.73
N GLY A 40 -21.21 -5.09 21.93
CA GLY A 40 -20.99 -3.68 22.22
C GLY A 40 -22.24 -2.88 21.88
N MET A 41 -22.71 -2.05 22.81
CA MET A 41 -23.90 -1.20 22.63
C MET A 41 -23.62 0.24 23.06
N ILE A 42 -24.30 1.20 22.43
CA ILE A 42 -24.44 2.57 22.94
C ILE A 42 -25.93 2.82 23.13
N GLY A 43 -26.33 3.01 24.39
CA GLY A 43 -27.75 3.07 24.76
C GLY A 43 -28.45 1.76 24.39
N ASP A 44 -29.49 1.86 23.56
CA ASP A 44 -30.28 0.76 23.05
C ASP A 44 -29.79 0.23 21.67
N ARG A 45 -28.73 0.83 21.10
CA ARG A 45 -28.24 0.49 19.76
C ARG A 45 -27.03 -0.43 19.82
N VAL A 46 -27.10 -1.52 19.05
CA VAL A 46 -25.99 -2.44 18.84
C VAL A 46 -24.93 -1.80 17.93
N LEU A 47 -23.69 -1.78 18.40
CA LEU A 47 -22.52 -1.34 17.62
C LEU A 47 -21.79 -2.50 16.94
N GLY A 48 -21.77 -3.68 17.55
CA GLY A 48 -21.04 -4.83 17.04
C GLY A 48 -20.76 -5.85 18.12
N THR A 49 -19.86 -6.79 17.82
CA THR A 49 -19.49 -7.88 18.73
C THR A 49 -17.98 -7.91 18.93
N VAL A 50 -17.54 -8.02 20.18
CA VAL A 50 -16.16 -8.34 20.56
C VAL A 50 -16.13 -9.83 20.88
N GLY A 51 -15.16 -10.57 20.34
CA GLY A 51 -15.09 -12.02 20.57
C GLY A 51 -13.67 -12.55 20.63
N LEU A 52 -13.47 -13.51 21.53
CA LEU A 52 -12.17 -14.17 21.72
C LEU A 52 -12.18 -15.47 20.94
N THR A 53 -11.43 -15.52 19.83
CA THR A 53 -11.32 -16.74 19.03
C THR A 53 -10.41 -17.74 19.75
N ALA A 54 -10.76 -19.03 19.76
CA ALA A 54 -9.86 -20.05 20.27
C ALA A 54 -8.55 -20.03 19.46
N GLY A 55 -7.41 -20.03 20.15
CA GLY A 55 -6.12 -20.21 19.49
C GLY A 55 -6.15 -21.47 18.64
N ARG A 56 -5.80 -21.36 17.36
CA ARG A 56 -5.64 -22.52 16.48
C ARG A 56 -4.17 -22.91 16.42
N GLU A 57 -3.91 -24.21 16.54
CA GLU A 57 -2.59 -24.75 16.20
C GLU A 57 -2.33 -24.43 14.73
N THR A 58 -1.26 -23.68 14.46
CA THR A 58 -0.84 -23.35 13.10
C THR A 58 0.58 -23.82 12.94
N ILE A 59 0.81 -24.68 11.95
CA ILE A 59 2.16 -25.04 11.53
C ILE A 59 2.71 -23.83 10.78
N LYS A 60 3.83 -23.32 11.26
CA LYS A 60 4.58 -22.24 10.60
C LYS A 60 5.91 -22.78 10.16
N VAL A 61 6.35 -22.38 8.97
CA VAL A 61 7.72 -22.62 8.52
C VAL A 61 8.63 -21.71 9.34
N THR A 62 9.43 -22.29 10.23
CA THR A 62 10.38 -21.55 11.09
C THR A 62 11.75 -21.40 10.43
N ASP A 63 12.13 -22.35 9.57
CA ASP A 63 13.38 -22.34 8.82
C ASP A 63 13.11 -22.79 7.37
N LYS A 64 13.18 -21.82 6.45
CA LYS A 64 12.96 -22.07 5.03
C LYS A 64 14.12 -22.85 4.39
N ALA A 65 15.35 -22.68 4.87
CA ALA A 65 16.52 -23.35 4.31
C ALA A 65 16.52 -24.83 4.70
N ALA A 66 16.27 -25.14 5.98
CA ALA A 66 16.15 -26.53 6.44
C ALA A 66 14.97 -27.25 5.74
N LEU A 67 13.83 -26.58 5.56
CA LEU A 67 12.71 -27.14 4.82
C LEU A 67 13.05 -27.41 3.35
N LEU A 68 13.80 -26.51 2.70
CA LEU A 68 14.25 -26.69 1.32
C LEU A 68 15.19 -27.90 1.19
N GLU A 69 16.17 -28.05 2.07
CA GLU A 69 17.08 -29.22 2.06
C GLU A 69 16.33 -30.53 2.34
N TRP A 70 15.39 -30.53 3.28
CA TRP A 70 14.52 -31.70 3.50
C TRP A 70 13.68 -32.02 2.25
N ALA A 71 13.10 -31.01 1.60
CA ALA A 71 12.29 -31.19 0.39
C ALA A 71 13.14 -31.74 -0.76
N LYS A 72 14.38 -31.27 -0.96
CA LYS A 72 15.32 -31.84 -1.94
C LYS A 72 15.57 -33.33 -1.74
N ALA A 73 15.70 -33.77 -0.49
CA ALA A 73 16.01 -35.17 -0.18
C ALA A 73 14.77 -36.08 -0.15
N ASN A 74 13.59 -35.57 0.26
CA ASN A 74 12.43 -36.39 0.60
C ASN A 74 11.23 -36.18 -0.31
N ARG A 75 11.06 -34.97 -0.87
CA ARG A 75 9.91 -34.57 -1.69
C ARG A 75 10.31 -33.62 -2.83
N PRO A 76 11.11 -34.07 -3.81
CA PRO A 76 11.53 -33.22 -4.93
C PRO A 76 10.37 -32.70 -5.78
N ASP A 77 9.23 -33.41 -5.75
CA ASP A 77 7.98 -33.01 -6.40
C ASP A 77 7.40 -31.69 -5.88
N LEU A 78 7.81 -31.25 -4.68
CA LEU A 78 7.42 -29.97 -4.11
C LEU A 78 8.31 -28.81 -4.58
N LEU A 79 9.39 -29.08 -5.30
CA LEU A 79 10.32 -28.05 -5.77
C LEU A 79 9.82 -27.46 -7.09
N SER A 80 9.69 -26.14 -7.13
CA SER A 80 9.45 -25.38 -8.36
C SER A 80 10.72 -24.61 -8.72
N TYR A 81 11.18 -24.74 -9.96
CA TYR A 81 12.26 -23.92 -10.51
C TYR A 81 11.70 -23.06 -11.64
N ASP A 82 11.77 -21.74 -11.45
CA ASP A 82 11.34 -20.76 -12.43
C ASP A 82 12.51 -19.79 -12.73
N PRO A 83 13.31 -20.07 -13.77
CA PRO A 83 14.37 -19.17 -14.18
C PRO A 83 13.78 -17.90 -14.77
N HIS A 84 14.23 -16.74 -14.29
CA HIS A 84 13.85 -15.44 -14.84
C HIS A 84 15.08 -14.55 -15.00
N VAL A 85 14.98 -13.58 -15.91
CA VAL A 85 15.98 -12.50 -16.05
C VAL A 85 15.68 -11.46 -14.97
N ALA A 86 16.69 -11.05 -14.20
CA ALA A 86 16.52 -10.04 -13.18
C ALA A 86 16.16 -8.68 -13.81
N GLU A 87 15.32 -7.89 -13.14
CA GLU A 87 14.82 -6.62 -13.69
C GLU A 87 15.93 -5.64 -14.07
N ASP A 88 17.01 -5.58 -13.28
CA ASP A 88 18.15 -4.71 -13.57
C ASP A 88 18.95 -5.17 -14.79
N ASP A 89 19.01 -6.47 -15.03
CA ASP A 89 19.62 -7.03 -16.24
C ASP A 89 18.77 -6.73 -17.48
N VAL A 90 17.43 -6.75 -17.35
CA VAL A 90 16.50 -6.31 -18.41
C VAL A 90 16.71 -4.83 -18.74
N LYS A 91 16.83 -3.94 -17.75
CA LYS A 91 17.10 -2.50 -17.98
C LYS A 91 18.44 -2.26 -18.66
N ARG A 92 19.47 -3.02 -18.28
CA ARG A 92 20.79 -2.96 -18.93
C ARG A 92 20.69 -3.40 -20.39
N LEU A 93 19.99 -4.50 -20.64
CA LEU A 93 19.75 -5.01 -21.98
C LEU A 93 19.00 -3.99 -22.84
N ILE A 94 17.93 -3.35 -22.34
CA ILE A 94 17.21 -2.29 -23.07
C ILE A 94 18.15 -1.17 -23.53
N ARG A 95 19.05 -0.69 -22.66
CA ARG A 95 20.02 0.37 -23.03
C ARG A 95 21.04 -0.10 -24.06
N GLU A 96 21.43 -1.37 -24.00
CA GLU A 96 22.31 -2.00 -24.98
C GLU A 96 21.61 -2.09 -26.35
N VAL A 97 20.33 -2.50 -26.38
CA VAL A 97 19.50 -2.50 -27.59
C VAL A 97 19.35 -1.09 -28.16
N GLU A 98 19.11 -0.07 -27.33
CA GLU A 98 19.02 1.33 -27.76
C GLU A 98 20.33 1.84 -28.42
N THR A 99 21.47 1.27 -28.03
CA THR A 99 22.79 1.65 -28.55
C THR A 99 23.20 0.84 -29.78
N THR A 100 22.91 -0.46 -29.78
CA THR A 100 23.38 -1.44 -30.79
C THR A 100 22.36 -1.67 -31.89
N GLY A 101 21.07 -1.48 -31.60
CA GLY A 101 19.96 -1.81 -32.48
C GLY A 101 19.65 -3.31 -32.58
N ASP A 102 20.38 -4.18 -31.87
CA ASP A 102 20.16 -5.63 -31.91
C ASP A 102 19.07 -6.04 -30.90
N LEU A 103 17.85 -6.31 -31.39
CA LEU A 103 16.69 -6.63 -30.57
C LEU A 103 16.62 -8.15 -30.29
N PRO A 104 16.75 -8.60 -29.02
CA PRO A 104 16.70 -10.02 -28.68
C PRO A 104 15.32 -10.64 -28.92
N GLU A 105 15.30 -11.96 -29.18
CA GLU A 105 14.06 -12.73 -29.22
C GLU A 105 13.28 -12.60 -27.89
N GLY A 106 11.98 -12.33 -27.98
CA GLY A 106 11.11 -12.11 -26.82
C GLY A 106 10.95 -10.63 -26.41
N MET A 107 11.58 -9.69 -27.12
CA MET A 107 11.33 -8.26 -27.00
C MET A 107 10.73 -7.72 -28.31
N ASP A 108 9.73 -6.85 -28.20
CA ASP A 108 9.14 -6.14 -29.32
C ASP A 108 9.43 -4.65 -29.21
N LEU A 109 9.90 -4.05 -30.30
CA LEU A 109 9.95 -2.59 -30.40
C LEU A 109 8.55 -2.06 -30.70
N VAL A 110 7.91 -1.50 -29.68
CA VAL A 110 6.58 -0.89 -29.81
C VAL A 110 6.70 0.62 -29.91
N THR A 111 6.29 1.18 -31.06
CA THR A 111 6.15 2.63 -31.22
C THR A 111 4.79 3.06 -30.69
N GLY A 112 4.78 3.69 -29.50
CA GLY A 112 3.58 4.31 -28.95
C GLY A 112 3.13 5.52 -29.77
N SER A 113 1.83 5.84 -29.72
CA SER A 113 1.34 7.10 -30.30
C SER A 113 1.98 8.30 -29.61
N PRO A 114 2.19 9.42 -30.33
CA PRO A 114 2.70 10.65 -29.72
C PRO A 114 1.83 11.05 -28.52
N PHE A 115 2.48 11.42 -27.41
CA PHE A 115 1.81 11.87 -26.19
C PHE A 115 2.36 13.21 -25.73
N ALA A 116 1.52 14.00 -25.06
CA ALA A 116 1.95 15.25 -24.46
C ALA A 116 2.81 14.95 -23.21
N SER A 117 4.04 15.44 -23.22
CA SER A 117 4.93 15.40 -22.05
C SER A 117 4.98 16.78 -21.41
N VAL A 118 4.76 16.85 -20.10
CA VAL A 118 4.83 18.10 -19.34
C VAL A 118 6.11 18.12 -18.51
N ARG A 119 6.90 19.19 -18.66
CA ARG A 119 8.01 19.50 -17.77
C ARG A 119 7.69 20.82 -17.08
N LEU A 120 7.55 20.77 -15.76
CA LEU A 120 7.26 21.94 -14.95
C LEU A 120 8.55 22.60 -14.47
N GLU A 121 8.53 23.92 -14.41
CA GLU A 121 9.57 24.69 -13.72
C GLU A 121 9.50 24.48 -12.20
N LYS A 122 10.61 24.68 -11.51
CA LYS A 122 10.74 24.41 -10.06
C LYS A 122 9.75 25.21 -9.20
N ASP A 123 9.31 26.36 -9.68
CA ASP A 123 8.41 27.30 -9.02
C ASP A 123 6.98 27.27 -9.57
N ALA A 124 6.65 26.37 -10.50
CA ALA A 124 5.33 26.31 -11.14
C ALA A 124 4.17 26.22 -10.14
N ALA A 125 4.34 25.50 -9.03
CA ALA A 125 3.33 25.40 -7.98
C ALA A 125 3.03 26.76 -7.33
N ARG A 126 4.08 27.53 -7.02
CA ARG A 126 3.95 28.85 -6.41
C ARG A 126 3.30 29.85 -7.36
N VAL A 127 3.66 29.78 -8.65
CA VAL A 127 3.04 30.62 -9.69
C VAL A 127 1.53 30.37 -9.78
N ILE A 128 1.09 29.11 -9.69
CA ILE A 128 -0.34 28.77 -9.70
C ILE A 128 -1.04 29.22 -8.41
N GLU A 129 -0.42 29.04 -7.25
CA GLU A 129 -0.96 29.51 -5.96
C GLU A 129 -1.17 31.03 -5.94
N ASP A 130 -0.18 31.79 -6.38
CA ASP A 130 -0.24 33.25 -6.46
C ASP A 130 -1.34 33.70 -7.47
N ALA A 131 -1.45 33.00 -8.60
CA ALA A 131 -2.47 33.29 -9.61
C ALA A 131 -3.90 33.00 -9.13
N VAL A 132 -4.11 31.92 -8.37
CA VAL A 132 -5.42 31.62 -7.74
C VAL A 132 -5.75 32.64 -6.67
N ALA A 133 -4.79 33.00 -5.81
CA ALA A 133 -5.01 33.98 -4.74
C ALA A 133 -5.30 35.38 -5.28
N ALA A 134 -4.68 35.76 -6.41
CA ALA A 134 -4.94 37.01 -7.11
C ALA A 134 -6.24 37.02 -7.92
N GLY A 135 -6.96 35.88 -8.00
CA GLY A 135 -8.14 35.72 -8.85
C GLY A 135 -7.82 35.76 -10.35
N ALA A 136 -6.56 35.57 -10.75
CA ALA A 136 -6.13 35.54 -12.14
C ALA A 136 -6.50 34.21 -12.83
N ILE A 137 -6.75 33.15 -12.04
CA ILE A 137 -7.23 31.86 -12.51
C ILE A 137 -8.32 31.37 -11.56
N SER A 138 -9.50 31.06 -12.09
CA SER A 138 -10.54 30.34 -11.34
C SER A 138 -10.46 28.84 -11.63
N TRP A 139 -10.81 28.02 -10.63
CA TRP A 139 -10.94 26.56 -10.82
C TRP A 139 -12.02 26.20 -11.84
N SER A 140 -13.04 27.04 -12.04
CA SER A 140 -14.03 26.86 -13.11
C SER A 140 -13.39 26.88 -14.50
N ASP A 141 -12.38 27.74 -14.69
CA ASP A 141 -11.71 27.94 -15.98
C ASP A 141 -10.81 26.74 -16.34
N VAL A 142 -10.24 26.08 -15.33
CA VAL A 142 -9.36 24.92 -15.47
C VAL A 142 -10.15 23.60 -15.54
N LEU A 143 -11.24 23.51 -14.79
CA LEU A 143 -12.02 22.27 -14.63
C LEU A 143 -13.23 22.19 -15.56
N ALA A 144 -13.47 23.21 -16.39
CA ALA A 144 -14.61 23.29 -17.31
C ALA A 144 -15.97 23.03 -16.62
N VAL A 145 -16.14 23.52 -15.40
CA VAL A 145 -17.40 23.41 -14.65
C VAL A 145 -18.28 24.60 -15.05
N GLU A 146 -19.39 24.34 -15.75
CA GLU A 146 -20.40 25.36 -16.02
C GLU A 146 -21.01 25.86 -14.69
N ALA A 147 -21.15 27.18 -14.57
CA ALA A 147 -21.66 27.87 -13.39
C ALA A 147 -23.16 27.66 -13.17
#